data_AF-A0A925S789-F1
#
_entry.id   AF-A0A925S789-F1
#
_cell.length_a   1.000
_cell.length_b   1.000
_cell.length_c   1.000
_cell.angle_alpha   90.00
_cell.angle_beta   90.00
_cell.angle_gamma   90.00
#
_symmetry.space_group_name_H-M   'P 1'
#
loop_
_entity.id
_entity.type
_entity.pdbx_description
1 polymer ?
#
loop_
_entity_poly.entity_id
_entity_poly.type
_entity_poly.pdbx_seq_one_letter_code
_entity_poly.pdbx_strand_id
1 'polypeptide(L)'
;MVSVAHAAEEGNFSNSDQAPAQQEILRRVSGLVKTFYPNAKVTVTSEKLTFEYRVQPHQSVRSNQVERGPRTGGILGELSFEPDLSESIAKSPASASSMVFNVAPVEINEYDYLTRKQTVKLKFAPKIMLVRISYPPDVATDFLEELKAIISEVSSQKITENTASAKPSAKVTETLQPSAPPAKHNREAAKLYFWKATRGNDTVYLLGTIHLAPPSLYPLPPKIEAAFSESKALVVEIAIDRRKVDQSKVAALVEKSGKYISPDCLSKHLSKETKKIFDEYLAWSGESWAMYNPYKAWYVREMISSSVPRRGDLSKLKKALGLDMHFLKKATETKKTVYEFETIDFQIALNSKFTEAVQDKLLRLALLSIKNTEAEMSKIFSAWKAGDVDGMKHTVDSSLNDDPEQKTFSKALLDDRNIGMVAKLDNFVKIGGTPIFVAVGAAHMCGDNGLVNLLKTKGFEVTQVVSDTETTLVKPR
;
A
#
# COMPACT_ATOMS: atom_id res chain seq x y z
N MET A 1 2.73 -68.79 42.41
CA MET A 1 3.22 -68.79 41.00
C MET A 1 2.23 -68.03 40.16
N VAL A 2 2.79 -67.25 39.23
CA VAL A 2 2.21 -66.33 38.25
C VAL A 2 0.95 -66.83 37.54
N SER A 3 -0.07 -65.97 37.37
CA SER A 3 -0.90 -65.91 36.14
C SER A 3 -1.65 -64.57 36.04
N VAL A 4 -1.04 -63.59 35.36
CA VAL A 4 -1.44 -62.99 34.06
C VAL A 4 -2.77 -62.21 34.08
N ALA A 5 -2.62 -60.89 34.18
CA ALA A 5 -3.58 -59.90 33.71
C ALA A 5 -3.52 -59.80 32.18
N HIS A 6 -4.66 -59.87 31.51
CA HIS A 6 -4.80 -59.42 30.11
C HIS A 6 -5.32 -57.98 30.13
N ALA A 7 -4.39 -57.03 29.93
CA ALA A 7 -4.73 -55.70 29.43
C ALA A 7 -4.81 -55.80 27.90
N ALA A 8 -5.95 -55.41 27.33
CA ALA A 8 -6.10 -55.26 25.89
C ALA A 8 -5.33 -54.00 25.46
N GLU A 9 -4.40 -54.19 24.52
CA GLU A 9 -3.60 -53.16 23.87
C GLU A 9 -4.52 -52.20 23.09
N GLU A 10 -4.51 -50.93 23.47
CA GLU A 10 -4.89 -49.83 22.57
C GLU A 10 -3.72 -49.53 21.63
N GLY A 11 -4.02 -49.48 20.34
CA GLY A 11 -3.08 -49.33 19.25
C GLY A 11 -2.18 -48.10 19.39
N ASN A 12 -0.88 -48.37 19.34
CA ASN A 12 0.22 -47.44 19.39
C ASN A 12 0.29 -46.61 18.09
N PHE A 13 -0.25 -45.39 18.08
CA PHE A 13 0.04 -44.38 17.05
C PHE A 13 1.33 -43.63 17.44
N SER A 14 2.42 -43.89 16.71
CA SER A 14 3.73 -43.27 16.96
C SER A 14 3.70 -41.75 16.73
N ASN A 15 3.95 -41.00 17.80
CA ASN A 15 3.87 -39.54 17.89
C ASN A 15 5.23 -38.85 17.60
N SER A 16 6.14 -39.47 16.85
CA SER A 16 7.56 -39.07 16.80
C SER A 16 7.91 -37.95 15.83
N ASP A 17 7.17 -37.77 14.74
CA ASP A 17 7.62 -36.88 13.65
C ASP A 17 7.19 -35.42 13.82
N GLN A 18 6.28 -35.16 14.75
CA GLN A 18 5.80 -33.81 15.04
C GLN A 18 6.67 -33.05 16.05
N ALA A 19 7.27 -33.75 17.01
CA ALA A 19 8.13 -33.14 18.01
C ALA A 19 9.36 -32.42 17.39
N PRO A 20 10.03 -32.96 16.34
CA PRO A 20 11.13 -32.28 15.65
C PRO A 20 10.70 -30.99 14.94
N ALA A 21 9.56 -30.99 14.23
CA ALA A 21 9.08 -29.81 13.51
C ALA A 21 8.65 -28.69 14.47
N GLN A 22 8.00 -29.06 15.58
CA GLN A 22 7.63 -28.13 16.65
C GLN A 22 8.86 -27.49 17.27
N GLN A 23 9.87 -28.29 17.65
CA GLN A 23 11.12 -27.79 18.19
C GLN A 23 11.87 -26.90 17.20
N GLU A 24 11.84 -27.22 15.91
CA GLU A 24 12.48 -26.42 14.87
C GLU A 24 11.81 -25.05 14.70
N ILE A 25 10.47 -24.97 14.74
CA ILE A 25 9.75 -23.67 14.73
C ILE A 25 10.16 -22.84 15.95
N LEU A 26 10.10 -23.42 17.14
CA LEU A 26 10.42 -22.70 18.38
C LEU A 26 11.87 -22.20 18.35
N ARG A 27 12.81 -23.01 17.83
CA ARG A 27 14.22 -22.65 17.66
C ARG A 27 14.41 -21.51 16.66
N ARG A 28 13.82 -21.60 15.47
CA ARG A 28 13.93 -20.58 14.41
C ARG A 28 13.30 -19.26 14.84
N VAL A 29 12.13 -19.29 15.45
CA VAL A 29 11.46 -18.08 15.97
C VAL A 29 12.24 -17.47 17.12
N SER A 30 12.77 -18.27 18.04
CA SER A 30 13.66 -17.77 19.10
C SER A 30 14.91 -17.08 18.52
N GLY A 31 15.52 -17.69 17.50
CA GLY A 31 16.66 -17.10 16.79
C GLY A 31 16.31 -15.76 16.14
N LEU A 32 15.20 -15.72 15.38
CA LEU A 32 14.71 -14.50 14.74
C LEU A 32 14.49 -13.36 15.75
N VAL A 33 13.81 -13.66 16.86
CA VAL A 33 13.56 -12.67 17.92
C VAL A 33 14.88 -12.14 18.47
N LYS A 34 15.89 -12.99 18.68
CA LYS A 34 17.21 -12.57 19.18
C LYS A 34 18.02 -11.80 18.13
N THR A 35 17.83 -12.06 16.85
CA THR A 35 18.46 -11.28 15.76
C THR A 35 17.94 -9.86 15.73
N PHE A 36 16.63 -9.67 15.73
CA PHE A 36 16.01 -8.34 15.63
C PHE A 36 15.94 -7.61 16.96
N TYR A 37 15.83 -8.34 18.06
CA TYR A 37 15.70 -7.82 19.42
C TYR A 37 16.62 -8.58 20.38
N PRO A 38 17.95 -8.31 20.36
CA PRO A 38 18.94 -9.06 21.17
C PRO A 38 18.61 -9.10 22.67
N ASN A 39 18.03 -8.01 23.15
CA ASN A 39 17.63 -7.81 24.55
C ASN A 39 16.20 -8.29 24.86
N ALA A 40 15.49 -8.90 23.91
CA ALA A 40 14.19 -9.51 24.17
C ALA A 40 14.34 -10.65 25.18
N LYS A 41 13.40 -10.74 26.12
CA LYS A 41 13.27 -11.92 26.97
C LYS A 41 12.52 -12.98 26.17
N VAL A 42 13.13 -14.14 25.97
CA VAL A 42 12.52 -15.28 25.27
C VAL A 42 12.46 -16.45 26.24
N THR A 43 11.28 -17.04 26.42
CA THR A 43 11.06 -18.22 27.26
C THR A 43 10.51 -19.32 26.38
N VAL A 44 11.18 -20.48 26.37
CA VAL A 44 10.81 -21.62 25.52
C VAL A 44 10.58 -22.86 26.39
N THR A 45 9.50 -23.55 26.11
CA THR A 45 9.15 -24.88 26.63
C THR A 45 8.94 -25.83 25.44
N SER A 46 8.65 -27.10 25.69
CA SER A 46 8.39 -28.08 24.63
C SER A 46 7.19 -27.73 23.74
N GLU A 47 6.21 -26.98 24.25
CA GLU A 47 4.95 -26.69 23.54
C GLU A 47 4.63 -25.21 23.41
N LYS A 48 5.42 -24.34 24.04
CA LYS A 48 5.15 -22.90 24.10
C LYS A 48 6.41 -22.07 24.04
N LEU A 49 6.38 -21.00 23.25
CA LEU A 49 7.40 -19.96 23.22
C LEU A 49 6.73 -18.61 23.49
N THR A 50 7.27 -17.86 24.44
CA THR A 50 6.89 -16.47 24.69
C THR A 50 8.09 -15.58 24.50
N PHE A 51 7.87 -14.40 23.94
CA PHE A 51 8.91 -13.39 23.81
C PHE A 51 8.38 -12.00 24.05
N GLU A 52 9.19 -11.17 24.70
CA GLU A 52 8.84 -9.80 25.00
C GLU A 52 10.05 -8.86 24.96
N TYR A 53 9.85 -7.66 24.43
CA TYR A 53 10.83 -6.58 24.42
C TYR A 53 10.15 -5.23 24.63
N ARG A 54 10.67 -4.42 25.56
CA ARG A 54 10.15 -3.07 25.90
C ARG A 54 8.63 -3.02 26.13
N VAL A 55 8.09 -4.04 26.80
CA VAL A 55 6.66 -4.08 27.16
C VAL A 55 6.45 -3.27 28.44
N GLN A 56 5.73 -2.15 28.35
CA GLN A 56 5.13 -1.50 29.52
C GLN A 56 3.64 -1.85 29.55
N PRO A 57 3.06 -2.23 30.70
CA PRO A 57 1.65 -2.56 30.76
C PRO A 57 0.81 -1.31 30.50
N HIS A 58 0.22 -1.20 29.31
CA HIS A 58 -0.96 -0.37 29.11
C HIS A 58 -2.16 -1.21 29.51
N GLN A 59 -2.79 -0.89 30.65
CA GLN A 59 -3.98 -1.59 31.11
C GLN A 59 -5.18 -1.10 30.30
N SER A 60 -5.70 -1.94 29.40
CA SER A 60 -7.07 -1.79 28.93
C SER A 60 -7.94 -2.81 29.66
N VAL A 61 -9.10 -2.37 30.15
CA VAL A 61 -10.09 -3.23 30.79
C VAL A 61 -11.29 -3.33 29.88
N ARG A 62 -11.41 -4.44 29.13
CA ARG A 62 -12.69 -4.88 28.54
C ARG A 62 -12.67 -6.41 28.45
N SER A 63 -13.80 -7.04 28.81
CA SER A 63 -14.04 -8.50 28.97
C SER A 63 -13.59 -9.16 30.29
N ASN A 64 -13.47 -8.41 31.41
CA ASN A 64 -12.91 -8.90 32.68
C ASN A 64 -11.45 -9.40 32.60
N GLN A 65 -10.76 -9.20 31.48
CA GLN A 65 -9.35 -9.51 31.33
C GLN A 65 -8.54 -8.22 31.13
N VAL A 66 -7.43 -8.12 31.84
CA VAL A 66 -6.41 -7.07 31.68
C VAL A 66 -5.40 -7.59 30.68
N GLU A 67 -5.31 -6.98 29.51
CA GLU A 67 -4.35 -7.37 28.49
C GLU A 67 -3.14 -6.42 28.47
N ARG A 68 -1.94 -6.97 28.25
CA ARG A 68 -0.69 -6.20 28.17
C ARG A 68 -0.27 -6.05 26.69
N GLY A 69 0.01 -4.82 26.24
CA GLY A 69 0.51 -4.54 24.89
C GLY A 69 1.86 -3.79 24.90
N PRO A 70 2.71 -3.92 23.87
CA PRO A 70 3.99 -3.21 23.78
C PRO A 70 3.83 -1.72 23.45
N ARG A 71 4.82 -0.88 23.83
CA ARG A 71 4.98 0.50 23.32
C ARG A 71 5.78 0.52 22.02
N THR A 72 5.85 1.69 21.35
CA THR A 72 6.70 1.99 20.19
C THR A 72 8.07 1.31 20.25
N GLY A 73 8.40 0.51 19.23
CA GLY A 73 9.64 -0.26 19.10
C GLY A 73 9.74 -1.54 19.95
N GLY A 74 8.65 -1.96 20.61
CA GLY A 74 8.57 -3.20 21.40
C GLY A 74 7.86 -4.35 20.67
N ILE A 75 7.99 -5.57 21.16
CA ILE A 75 7.24 -6.75 20.67
C ILE A 75 6.79 -7.61 21.84
N LEU A 76 5.62 -8.26 21.70
CA LEU A 76 5.14 -9.31 22.60
C LEU A 76 4.53 -10.42 21.75
N GLY A 77 5.02 -11.64 21.87
CA GLY A 77 4.46 -12.78 21.14
C GLY A 77 4.40 -14.05 21.97
N GLU A 78 3.44 -14.89 21.61
CA GLU A 78 3.18 -16.20 22.17
C GLU A 78 2.90 -17.17 21.02
N LEU A 79 3.65 -18.27 20.96
CA LEU A 79 3.37 -19.43 20.13
C LEU A 79 3.06 -20.60 21.06
N SER A 80 1.91 -21.27 20.88
CA SER A 80 1.53 -22.48 21.60
C SER A 80 1.06 -23.58 20.64
N PHE A 81 1.42 -24.83 20.96
CA PHE A 81 0.85 -26.02 20.32
C PHE A 81 -0.20 -26.63 21.23
N GLU A 82 -1.43 -26.81 20.73
CA GLU A 82 -2.58 -27.29 21.48
C GLU A 82 -3.25 -28.46 20.74
N PRO A 83 -3.98 -29.38 21.40
CA PRO A 83 -4.71 -30.46 20.71
C PRO A 83 -5.79 -29.92 19.73
N ASP A 84 -5.94 -30.55 18.57
CA ASP A 84 -6.99 -30.21 17.60
C ASP A 84 -8.34 -30.82 18.01
N LEU A 85 -9.23 -29.99 18.57
CA LEU A 85 -10.56 -30.40 19.03
C LEU A 85 -11.66 -30.40 17.94
N SER A 86 -11.27 -30.19 16.66
CA SER A 86 -12.23 -30.01 15.55
C SER A 86 -13.06 -31.24 15.16
N GLU A 87 -12.69 -32.45 15.60
CA GLU A 87 -13.49 -33.67 15.37
C GLU A 87 -14.74 -33.78 16.26
N SER A 88 -14.87 -33.01 17.35
CA SER A 88 -16.06 -33.08 18.21
C SER A 88 -17.32 -32.44 17.59
N ILE A 89 -17.19 -31.69 16.49
CA ILE A 89 -18.27 -30.90 15.88
C ILE A 89 -18.89 -31.62 14.65
N ALA A 90 -18.26 -32.70 14.15
CA ALA A 90 -18.69 -33.41 12.95
C ALA A 90 -19.81 -34.44 13.21
N LYS A 91 -21.02 -33.97 13.54
CA LYS A 91 -22.27 -34.72 13.35
C LYS A 91 -23.34 -33.85 12.68
N SER A 92 -23.14 -33.55 11.40
CA SER A 92 -24.25 -33.34 10.47
C SER A 92 -23.76 -33.57 9.02
N PRO A 93 -24.44 -34.39 8.19
CA PRO A 93 -23.82 -34.96 7.00
C PRO A 93 -24.13 -34.21 5.68
N ALA A 94 -23.16 -34.38 4.76
CA ALA A 94 -23.18 -34.18 3.30
C ALA A 94 -23.15 -32.72 2.79
N SER A 95 -22.21 -32.29 1.95
CA SER A 95 -21.40 -33.00 0.94
C SER A 95 -19.98 -32.43 0.87
N ALA A 96 -19.00 -33.32 0.71
CA ALA A 96 -17.59 -32.99 0.59
C ALA A 96 -17.19 -32.94 -0.89
N SER A 97 -16.48 -31.88 -1.28
CA SER A 97 -15.22 -32.02 -2.02
C SER A 97 -14.45 -30.70 -2.08
N SER A 98 -13.13 -30.87 -2.03
CA SER A 98 -12.04 -29.91 -2.28
C SER A 98 -11.60 -29.01 -1.11
N MET A 99 -10.45 -29.39 -0.56
CA MET A 99 -9.37 -28.56 -0.02
C MET A 99 -9.77 -27.21 0.55
N VAL A 100 -10.04 -27.21 1.84
CA VAL A 100 -10.31 -25.99 2.59
C VAL A 100 -9.04 -25.56 3.33
N PHE A 101 -8.22 -24.74 2.66
CA PHE A 101 -7.41 -23.74 3.37
C PHE A 101 -8.37 -22.71 3.95
N ASN A 102 -9.06 -23.04 5.05
CA ASN A 102 -9.79 -22.04 5.83
C ASN A 102 -8.77 -21.28 6.66
N VAL A 103 -8.17 -20.26 6.04
CA VAL A 103 -7.82 -19.05 6.77
C VAL A 103 -9.15 -18.45 7.22
N ALA A 104 -9.55 -18.74 8.46
CA ALA A 104 -10.70 -18.05 9.04
C ALA A 104 -10.40 -16.54 9.01
N PRO A 105 -11.40 -15.71 8.66
CA PRO A 105 -11.20 -14.28 8.49
C PRO A 105 -10.65 -13.66 9.77
N VAL A 106 -9.65 -12.80 9.59
CA VAL A 106 -9.10 -11.94 10.61
C VAL A 106 -10.23 -11.05 11.12
N GLU A 107 -10.64 -11.20 12.38
CA GLU A 107 -11.29 -10.10 13.09
C GLU A 107 -10.22 -9.03 13.32
N ILE A 108 -10.13 -8.11 12.36
CA ILE A 108 -9.50 -6.81 12.57
C ILE A 108 -10.51 -6.02 13.39
N ASN A 109 -10.41 -6.12 14.72
CA ASN A 109 -11.09 -5.17 15.58
C ASN A 109 -10.39 -3.82 15.40
N GLU A 110 -11.01 -3.00 14.56
CA GLU A 110 -10.79 -1.57 14.45
C GLU A 110 -10.89 -0.94 15.85
N TYR A 111 -10.10 0.11 16.12
CA TYR A 111 -10.20 1.04 17.28
C TYR A 111 -9.16 1.02 18.43
N ASP A 112 -7.93 0.51 18.26
CA ASP A 112 -6.85 0.94 19.17
C ASP A 112 -5.55 1.30 18.44
N TYR A 113 -5.22 2.60 18.41
CA TYR A 113 -4.22 3.21 17.53
C TYR A 113 -2.75 2.91 17.89
N LEU A 114 -2.47 2.03 18.86
CA LEU A 114 -1.11 1.86 19.41
C LEU A 114 -0.53 0.43 19.35
N THR A 115 -1.34 -0.60 19.13
CA THR A 115 -0.85 -2.00 19.03
C THR A 115 -1.67 -2.81 18.04
N ARG A 116 -1.01 -3.45 17.08
CA ARG A 116 -1.60 -4.44 16.16
C ARG A 116 -1.48 -5.83 16.77
N LYS A 117 -2.54 -6.64 16.64
CA LYS A 117 -2.56 -8.04 17.05
C LYS A 117 -2.77 -8.95 15.84
N GLN A 118 -2.02 -10.04 15.77
CA GLN A 118 -2.20 -11.08 14.77
C GLN A 118 -2.32 -12.44 15.45
N THR A 119 -3.41 -13.16 15.14
CA THR A 119 -3.63 -14.54 15.57
C THR A 119 -3.63 -15.44 14.34
N VAL A 120 -2.78 -16.46 14.32
CA VAL A 120 -2.73 -17.47 13.24
C VAL A 120 -2.96 -18.84 13.85
N LYS A 121 -3.89 -19.60 13.28
CA LYS A 121 -4.14 -21.01 13.63
C LYS A 121 -3.69 -21.90 12.48
N LEU A 122 -2.73 -22.79 12.75
CA LEU A 122 -2.20 -23.73 11.77
C LEU A 122 -2.48 -25.16 12.21
N LYS A 123 -3.00 -25.99 11.31
CA LYS A 123 -3.34 -27.39 11.61
C LYS A 123 -2.12 -28.29 11.40
N PHE A 124 -1.71 -28.97 12.47
CA PHE A 124 -0.64 -29.94 12.53
C PHE A 124 -1.20 -31.25 13.12
N ALA A 125 -2.06 -31.98 12.38
CA ALA A 125 -2.83 -33.10 12.92
C ALA A 125 -1.95 -34.10 13.72
N PRO A 126 -2.18 -34.34 15.03
CA PRO A 126 -3.41 -34.07 15.79
C PRO A 126 -3.44 -32.76 16.61
N LYS A 127 -2.46 -31.85 16.46
CA LYS A 127 -2.39 -30.56 17.16
C LYS A 127 -2.68 -29.37 16.24
N ILE A 128 -2.92 -28.22 16.84
CA ILE A 128 -2.99 -26.89 16.21
C ILE A 128 -1.89 -26.02 16.80
N MET A 129 -1.24 -25.21 15.98
CA MET A 129 -0.38 -24.13 16.46
C MET A 129 -1.19 -22.84 16.51
N LEU A 130 -1.24 -22.20 17.68
CA LEU A 130 -1.74 -20.86 17.86
C LEU A 130 -0.55 -19.91 17.95
N VAL A 131 -0.50 -18.94 17.04
CA VAL A 131 0.50 -17.87 17.04
C VAL A 131 -0.23 -16.58 17.36
N ARG A 132 0.12 -15.92 18.46
CA ARG A 132 -0.41 -14.62 18.87
C ARG A 132 0.75 -13.64 18.98
N ILE A 133 0.71 -12.56 18.22
CA ILE A 133 1.76 -11.54 18.29
C ILE A 133 1.11 -10.17 18.38
N SER A 134 1.56 -9.38 19.33
CA SER A 134 1.21 -7.98 19.54
C SER A 134 2.43 -7.11 19.27
N TYR A 135 2.27 -6.07 18.45
CA TYR A 135 3.37 -5.18 18.07
C TYR A 135 2.86 -3.78 17.72
N PRO A 136 3.61 -2.71 17.98
CA PRO A 136 3.26 -1.35 17.58
C PRO A 136 3.49 -1.15 16.06
N PRO A 137 2.97 -0.07 15.46
CA PRO A 137 3.08 0.17 14.02
C PRO A 137 4.52 0.32 13.48
N ASP A 138 5.49 0.59 14.36
CA ASP A 138 6.89 0.84 14.04
C ASP A 138 7.81 -0.39 14.27
N VAL A 139 7.23 -1.58 14.46
CA VAL A 139 7.99 -2.83 14.47
C VAL A 139 8.69 -3.04 13.11
N ALA A 140 9.86 -3.68 13.11
CA ALA A 140 10.59 -3.96 11.87
C ALA A 140 9.76 -4.85 10.94
N THR A 141 9.53 -4.38 9.71
CA THR A 141 8.74 -5.13 8.71
C THR A 141 9.41 -6.46 8.36
N ASP A 142 10.75 -6.48 8.26
CA ASP A 142 11.53 -7.68 7.95
C ASP A 142 11.36 -8.76 9.03
N PHE A 143 11.26 -8.35 10.31
CA PHE A 143 10.93 -9.28 11.39
C PHE A 143 9.56 -9.95 11.16
N LEU A 144 8.54 -9.20 10.74
CA LEU A 144 7.21 -9.75 10.49
C LEU A 144 7.17 -10.65 9.26
N GLU A 145 7.88 -10.30 8.18
CA GLU A 145 7.92 -11.10 6.97
C GLU A 145 8.74 -12.37 7.16
N GLU A 146 9.90 -12.32 7.84
CA GLU A 146 10.68 -13.50 8.20
C GLU A 146 9.92 -14.41 9.17
N LEU A 147 9.18 -13.84 10.13
CA LEU A 147 8.34 -14.62 11.03
C LEU A 147 7.23 -15.34 10.29
N LYS A 148 6.54 -14.66 9.36
CA LYS A 148 5.55 -15.30 8.47
C LYS A 148 6.19 -16.36 7.58
N ALA A 149 7.40 -16.12 7.07
CA ALA A 149 8.12 -17.08 6.25
C ALA A 149 8.49 -18.34 7.03
N ILE A 150 9.03 -18.23 8.25
CA ILE A 150 9.32 -19.37 9.13
C ILE A 150 8.04 -20.17 9.40
N ILE A 151 6.94 -19.48 9.71
CA ILE A 151 5.65 -20.10 10.02
C ILE A 151 5.06 -20.79 8.77
N SER A 152 5.17 -20.16 7.59
CA SER A 152 4.64 -20.66 6.32
C SER A 152 5.45 -21.82 5.74
N GLU A 153 6.78 -21.74 5.80
CA GLU A 153 7.69 -22.76 5.29
C GLU A 153 7.48 -24.09 6.02
N VAL A 154 7.30 -24.06 7.33
CA VAL A 154 7.06 -25.28 8.11
C VAL A 154 5.64 -25.83 7.91
N SER A 155 4.67 -24.98 7.56
CA SER A 155 3.34 -25.46 7.13
C SER A 155 3.35 -26.14 5.76
N SER A 156 4.40 -25.92 4.96
CA SER A 156 4.50 -26.37 3.57
C SER A 156 5.39 -27.61 3.39
N GLN A 157 6.24 -27.95 4.36
CA GLN A 157 7.09 -29.13 4.28
C GLN A 157 6.32 -30.40 4.68
N LYS A 158 6.01 -31.27 3.70
CA LYS A 158 5.98 -32.72 3.93
C LYS A 158 7.39 -33.11 4.38
N ILE A 159 7.50 -33.65 5.59
CA ILE A 159 8.73 -34.22 6.12
C ILE A 159 9.25 -35.26 5.12
N THR A 160 10.38 -34.98 4.47
CA THR A 160 11.20 -36.01 3.82
C THR A 160 12.53 -36.07 4.55
N GLU A 161 12.72 -37.18 5.26
CA GLU A 161 13.99 -37.63 5.79
C GLU A 161 15.05 -37.72 4.68
N ASN A 162 16.28 -37.33 4.98
CA ASN A 162 17.38 -38.23 4.65
C ASN A 162 18.48 -38.16 5.72
N THR A 163 18.96 -39.35 6.03
CA THR A 163 19.66 -39.82 7.21
C THR A 163 21.08 -39.31 7.42
N ALA A 164 21.47 -39.28 8.70
CA ALA A 164 22.83 -39.14 9.19
C ALA A 164 23.76 -40.30 8.75
N SER A 165 25.03 -39.99 8.47
CA SER A 165 26.21 -40.73 8.98
C SER A 165 27.52 -40.15 8.41
N ALA A 166 28.32 -39.49 9.24
CA ALA A 166 29.78 -39.62 9.24
C ALA A 166 30.33 -39.03 10.55
N LYS A 167 30.96 -39.89 11.35
CA LYS A 167 31.56 -39.62 12.68
C LYS A 167 32.85 -38.77 12.60
N PRO A 168 33.34 -38.25 13.74
CA PRO A 168 34.38 -37.22 13.79
C PRO A 168 35.80 -37.80 13.85
N SER A 169 36.75 -37.13 13.19
CA SER A 169 38.13 -36.85 13.68
C SER A 169 39.08 -36.59 12.49
N ALA A 170 39.66 -35.39 12.44
CA ALA A 170 41.12 -35.16 12.38
C ALA A 170 41.37 -33.67 12.09
N LYS A 171 42.18 -33.03 12.95
CA LYS A 171 42.76 -31.71 12.71
C LYS A 171 43.53 -31.71 11.39
N VAL A 172 43.17 -30.80 10.47
CA VAL A 172 44.11 -30.30 9.46
C VAL A 172 44.10 -28.78 9.56
N THR A 173 45.23 -28.26 10.02
CA THR A 173 45.55 -26.84 10.04
C THR A 173 45.84 -26.43 8.60
N GLU A 174 44.88 -25.81 7.92
CA GLU A 174 45.12 -25.21 6.61
C GLU A 174 45.12 -23.68 6.75
N THR A 175 46.29 -23.12 6.56
CA THR A 175 46.60 -21.69 6.58
C THR A 175 45.76 -20.93 5.56
N LEU A 176 44.92 -20.00 6.04
CA LEU A 176 44.22 -19.02 5.21
C LEU A 176 45.21 -18.09 4.52
N GLN A 177 45.34 -18.20 3.19
CA GLN A 177 45.78 -17.09 2.35
C GLN A 177 44.61 -16.10 2.20
N PRO A 178 44.86 -14.78 2.27
CA PRO A 178 43.81 -13.78 2.16
C PRO A 178 43.28 -13.72 0.72
N SER A 179 41.97 -13.99 0.56
CA SER A 179 41.26 -13.76 -0.70
C SER A 179 41.21 -12.26 -1.02
N ALA A 180 41.54 -11.92 -2.27
CA ALA A 180 41.46 -10.56 -2.81
C ALA A 180 40.08 -9.92 -2.59
N PRO A 181 40.01 -8.58 -2.43
CA PRO A 181 38.75 -7.89 -2.19
C PRO A 181 37.81 -8.04 -3.41
N PRO A 182 36.49 -8.23 -3.20
CA PRO A 182 35.56 -8.36 -4.30
C PRO A 182 35.52 -7.06 -5.11
N ALA A 183 35.50 -7.20 -6.43
CA ALA A 183 35.43 -6.09 -7.38
C ALA A 183 34.24 -5.16 -7.04
N LYS A 184 34.52 -3.85 -7.03
CA LYS A 184 33.50 -2.80 -6.85
C LYS A 184 32.51 -2.89 -8.01
N HIS A 185 31.35 -3.51 -7.79
CA HIS A 185 30.19 -3.27 -8.66
C HIS A 185 29.73 -1.83 -8.44
N ASN A 186 29.87 -1.01 -9.48
CA ASN A 186 29.32 0.34 -9.51
C ASN A 186 27.79 0.23 -9.53
N ARG A 187 27.15 0.28 -8.36
CA ARG A 187 25.69 0.23 -8.17
C ARG A 187 25.16 1.65 -8.17
N GLU A 188 24.35 2.03 -9.16
CA GLU A 188 23.67 3.33 -9.17
C GLU A 188 22.64 3.41 -8.04
N ALA A 189 22.63 4.54 -7.32
CA ALA A 189 21.61 4.83 -6.32
C ALA A 189 20.22 4.92 -6.99
N ALA A 190 19.21 4.27 -6.40
CA ALA A 190 17.88 4.24 -6.99
C ALA A 190 17.24 5.64 -7.02
N LYS A 191 16.66 6.02 -8.15
CA LYS A 191 15.99 7.32 -8.30
C LYS A 191 14.65 7.34 -7.56
N LEU A 192 14.28 8.50 -7.04
CA LEU A 192 12.96 8.77 -6.48
C LEU A 192 12.12 9.55 -7.49
N TYR A 193 10.79 9.41 -7.44
CA TYR A 193 9.88 10.27 -8.20
C TYR A 193 9.71 11.65 -7.51
N PHE A 194 10.86 12.29 -7.29
CA PHE A 194 11.04 13.49 -6.48
C PHE A 194 12.23 14.30 -7.02
N TRP A 195 12.08 15.62 -7.14
CA TRP A 195 13.09 16.51 -7.70
C TRP A 195 13.40 17.67 -6.77
N LYS A 196 14.63 18.17 -6.89
CA LYS A 196 15.05 19.47 -6.37
C LYS A 196 15.31 20.41 -7.55
N ALA A 197 14.70 21.57 -7.53
CA ALA A 197 14.88 22.64 -8.51
C ALA A 197 15.47 23.87 -7.81
N THR A 198 16.57 24.41 -8.33
CA THR A 198 17.24 25.59 -7.77
C THR A 198 17.45 26.70 -8.80
N ARG A 199 17.25 27.96 -8.40
CA ARG A 199 17.52 29.16 -9.24
C ARG A 199 17.97 30.32 -8.36
N GLY A 200 19.26 30.65 -8.39
CA GLY A 200 19.83 31.60 -7.44
C GLY A 200 19.66 31.09 -6.01
N ASN A 201 18.99 31.87 -5.15
CA ASN A 201 18.68 31.44 -3.78
C ASN A 201 17.37 30.65 -3.67
N ASP A 202 16.58 30.57 -4.75
CA ASP A 202 15.31 29.86 -4.75
C ASP A 202 15.55 28.35 -4.80
N THR A 203 14.96 27.63 -3.86
CA THR A 203 14.85 26.16 -3.82
C THR A 203 13.38 25.75 -3.85
N VAL A 204 13.05 24.84 -4.76
CA VAL A 204 11.73 24.22 -4.91
C VAL A 204 11.92 22.70 -4.92
N TYR A 205 11.19 22.00 -4.06
CA TYR A 205 11.08 20.54 -4.12
C TYR A 205 9.81 20.15 -4.88
N LEU A 206 9.90 19.21 -5.81
CA LEU A 206 8.76 18.71 -6.59
C LEU A 206 8.54 17.24 -6.27
N LEU A 207 7.40 16.92 -5.68
CA LEU A 207 6.96 15.55 -5.47
C LEU A 207 5.80 15.24 -6.41
N GLY A 208 5.98 14.22 -7.27
CA GLY A 208 4.87 13.64 -8.01
C GLY A 208 4.02 12.80 -7.05
N THR A 209 2.76 13.16 -6.83
CA THR A 209 1.89 12.47 -5.88
C THR A 209 1.13 11.32 -6.53
N ILE A 210 0.80 10.34 -5.70
CA ILE A 210 -0.18 9.29 -6.01
C ILE A 210 -1.35 9.44 -5.02
N HIS A 211 -2.56 9.60 -5.55
CA HIS A 211 -3.76 9.95 -4.78
C HIS A 211 -4.26 8.82 -3.86
N LEU A 212 -3.87 7.59 -4.18
CA LEU A 212 -4.24 6.39 -3.46
C LEU A 212 -2.97 5.59 -3.22
N ALA A 213 -2.72 5.21 -1.97
CA ALA A 213 -1.56 4.43 -1.62
C ALA A 213 -1.92 3.22 -0.76
N PRO A 214 -1.18 2.11 -0.89
CA PRO A 214 -1.22 1.05 0.10
C PRO A 214 -0.45 1.48 1.36
N PRO A 215 -0.72 0.89 2.53
CA PRO A 215 0.09 1.10 3.74
C PRO A 215 1.58 0.83 3.53
N SER A 216 1.94 -0.10 2.65
CA SER A 216 3.31 -0.47 2.30
C SER A 216 4.07 0.58 1.48
N LEU A 217 3.45 1.70 1.12
CA LEU A 217 4.16 2.87 0.62
C LEU A 217 5.01 3.54 1.73
N TYR A 218 4.62 3.33 2.99
CA TYR A 218 5.22 3.96 4.14
C TYR A 218 6.17 3.01 4.89
N PRO A 219 7.24 3.54 5.53
CA PRO A 219 7.63 4.96 5.56
C PRO A 219 8.12 5.47 4.20
N LEU A 220 7.94 6.77 3.94
CA LEU A 220 8.48 7.40 2.73
C LEU A 220 10.02 7.49 2.82
N PRO A 221 10.72 7.54 1.66
CA PRO A 221 12.15 7.84 1.62
C PRO A 221 12.49 9.07 2.47
N PRO A 222 13.49 8.99 3.38
CA PRO A 222 13.80 10.07 4.32
C PRO A 222 14.06 11.43 3.67
N LYS A 223 14.63 11.46 2.45
CA LYS A 223 14.88 12.70 1.70
C LYS A 223 13.60 13.47 1.38
N ILE A 224 12.50 12.79 1.08
CA ILE A 224 11.21 13.44 0.79
C ILE A 224 10.70 14.11 2.07
N GLU A 225 10.76 13.39 3.19
CA GLU A 225 10.30 13.89 4.49
C GLU A 225 11.16 15.04 5.03
N ALA A 226 12.48 14.94 4.87
CA ALA A 226 13.43 16.01 5.22
C ALA A 226 13.15 17.28 4.40
N ALA A 227 12.99 17.14 3.07
CA ALA A 227 12.68 18.24 2.18
C ALA A 227 11.34 18.94 2.53
N PHE A 228 10.33 18.18 2.93
CA PHE A 228 9.08 18.76 3.44
C PHE A 228 9.29 19.52 4.76
N SER A 229 10.05 18.94 5.70
CA SER A 229 10.33 19.56 7.00
C SER A 229 11.11 20.88 6.88
N GLU A 230 12.10 20.96 5.99
CA GLU A 230 12.88 22.19 5.77
C GLU A 230 12.12 23.27 4.99
N SER A 231 11.09 22.88 4.24
CA SER A 231 10.31 23.80 3.42
C SER A 231 9.43 24.72 4.27
N LYS A 232 9.37 25.99 3.89
CA LYS A 232 8.56 27.03 4.55
C LYS A 232 7.08 26.89 4.25
N ALA A 233 6.73 26.41 3.07
CA ALA A 233 5.36 26.24 2.62
C ALA A 233 5.16 24.95 1.83
N LEU A 234 3.92 24.47 1.82
CA LEU A 234 3.43 23.43 0.93
C LEU A 234 2.63 24.09 -0.20
N VAL A 235 2.86 23.69 -1.44
CA VAL A 235 2.05 24.07 -2.59
C VAL A 235 1.45 22.81 -3.19
N VAL A 236 0.13 22.78 -3.38
CA VAL A 236 -0.61 21.66 -3.95
C VAL A 236 -1.42 22.10 -5.17
N GLU A 237 -1.90 21.15 -5.97
CA GLU A 237 -2.85 21.47 -7.05
C GLU A 237 -4.07 22.20 -6.48
N ILE A 238 -4.68 21.58 -5.48
CA ILE A 238 -5.85 22.05 -4.76
C ILE A 238 -5.84 21.45 -3.36
N ALA A 239 -6.09 22.26 -2.31
CA ALA A 239 -6.11 21.74 -0.96
C ALA A 239 -7.48 21.12 -0.67
N ILE A 240 -7.67 19.86 -1.10
CA ILE A 240 -8.87 19.08 -0.76
C ILE A 240 -8.77 18.55 0.67
N ASP A 241 -8.46 19.41 1.65
CA ASP A 241 -8.70 19.06 3.05
C ASP A 241 -10.19 19.30 3.34
N ARG A 242 -10.94 18.22 3.55
CA ARG A 242 -12.37 18.26 3.88
C ARG A 242 -12.70 19.13 5.09
N ARG A 243 -11.71 19.45 5.94
CA ARG A 243 -11.88 20.33 7.10
C ARG A 243 -11.83 21.82 6.75
N LYS A 244 -11.32 22.18 5.56
CA LYS A 244 -11.15 23.57 5.10
C LYS A 244 -11.87 23.90 3.79
N VAL A 245 -12.14 22.90 2.95
CA VAL A 245 -12.98 23.09 1.76
C VAL A 245 -14.43 23.25 2.17
N ASP A 246 -15.02 24.37 1.79
CA ASP A 246 -16.45 24.62 1.91
C ASP A 246 -17.23 23.58 1.08
N GLN A 247 -17.72 22.55 1.76
CA GLN A 247 -18.52 21.48 1.14
C GLN A 247 -19.81 22.03 0.52
N SER A 248 -20.35 23.14 1.04
CA SER A 248 -21.53 23.78 0.46
C SER A 248 -21.23 24.38 -0.90
N LYS A 249 -20.04 24.99 -1.07
CA LYS A 249 -19.56 25.47 -2.36
C LYS A 249 -19.36 24.33 -3.35
N VAL A 250 -18.75 23.23 -2.93
CA VAL A 250 -18.61 22.03 -3.78
C VAL A 250 -19.98 21.52 -4.22
N ALA A 251 -20.92 21.36 -3.28
CA ALA A 251 -22.27 20.89 -3.58
C ALA A 251 -23.01 21.85 -4.53
N ALA A 252 -22.90 23.16 -4.34
CA ALA A 252 -23.51 24.16 -5.22
C ALA A 252 -22.92 24.12 -6.64
N LEU A 253 -21.61 23.91 -6.78
CA LEU A 253 -20.96 23.77 -8.08
C LEU A 253 -21.38 22.49 -8.80
N VAL A 254 -21.52 21.37 -8.07
CA VAL A 254 -22.04 20.12 -8.60
C VAL A 254 -23.51 20.24 -8.99
N GLU A 255 -24.33 20.92 -8.18
CA GLU A 255 -25.72 21.20 -8.51
C GLU A 255 -25.83 21.99 -9.82
N LYS A 256 -25.03 23.06 -9.94
CA LYS A 256 -25.03 23.95 -11.11
C LYS A 256 -24.47 23.31 -12.38
N SER A 257 -23.37 22.57 -12.26
CA SER A 257 -22.56 22.18 -13.43
C SER A 257 -22.50 20.66 -13.66
N GLY A 258 -22.83 19.87 -12.63
CA GLY A 258 -22.76 18.42 -12.63
C GLY A 258 -24.11 17.71 -12.75
N LYS A 259 -25.24 18.42 -12.61
CA LYS A 259 -26.59 17.85 -12.71
C LYS A 259 -27.36 18.33 -13.94
N TYR A 260 -28.29 17.49 -14.37
CA TYR A 260 -29.36 17.88 -15.27
C TYR A 260 -30.51 18.52 -14.50
N ILE A 261 -31.22 19.44 -15.14
CA ILE A 261 -32.47 20.00 -14.61
C ILE A 261 -33.61 19.05 -14.99
N SER A 262 -34.35 18.55 -13.99
CA SER A 262 -35.52 17.69 -14.23
C SER A 262 -36.53 18.35 -15.19
N PRO A 263 -37.11 17.63 -16.16
CA PRO A 263 -37.12 16.16 -16.32
C PRO A 263 -35.98 15.62 -17.20
N ASP A 264 -34.94 16.41 -17.46
CA ASP A 264 -33.79 15.95 -18.23
C ASP A 264 -32.87 15.03 -17.39
N CYS A 265 -32.13 14.13 -18.04
CA CYS A 265 -31.32 13.12 -17.35
C CYS A 265 -30.26 12.49 -18.25
N LEU A 266 -29.25 11.88 -17.63
CA LEU A 266 -28.13 11.21 -18.30
C LEU A 266 -28.57 10.27 -19.42
N SER A 267 -29.56 9.42 -19.17
CA SER A 267 -30.05 8.44 -20.15
C SER A 267 -30.62 9.07 -21.43
N LYS A 268 -30.91 10.38 -21.48
CA LYS A 268 -31.33 11.05 -22.72
C LYS A 268 -30.15 11.49 -23.59
N HIS A 269 -28.97 11.64 -22.99
CA HIS A 269 -27.77 12.23 -23.62
C HIS A 269 -26.70 11.22 -23.98
N LEU A 270 -26.72 10.02 -23.38
CA LEU A 270 -25.77 8.97 -23.73
C LEU A 270 -26.09 8.34 -25.09
N SER A 271 -25.04 8.07 -25.88
CA SER A 271 -25.16 7.30 -27.11
C SER A 271 -25.63 5.87 -26.83
N LYS A 272 -26.19 5.20 -27.84
CA LYS A 272 -26.65 3.80 -27.71
C LYS A 272 -25.53 2.88 -27.24
N GLU A 273 -24.31 3.12 -27.72
CA GLU A 273 -23.15 2.32 -27.39
C GLU A 273 -22.68 2.55 -25.95
N THR A 274 -22.62 3.81 -25.50
CA THR A 274 -22.28 4.11 -24.10
C THR A 274 -23.32 3.55 -23.15
N LYS A 275 -24.63 3.63 -23.48
CA LYS A 275 -25.69 3.02 -22.66
C LYS A 275 -25.49 1.53 -22.45
N LYS A 276 -25.21 0.79 -23.53
CA LYS A 276 -24.95 -0.65 -23.44
C LYS A 276 -23.79 -0.96 -22.50
N ILE A 277 -22.65 -0.28 -22.67
CA ILE A 277 -21.47 -0.46 -21.81
C ILE A 277 -21.78 -0.05 -20.36
N PHE A 278 -22.61 0.97 -20.18
CA PHE A 278 -22.99 1.41 -18.84
C PHE A 278 -23.94 0.42 -18.15
N ASP A 279 -24.88 -0.19 -18.88
CA ASP A 279 -25.71 -1.29 -18.37
C ASP A 279 -24.84 -2.48 -17.91
N GLU A 280 -23.81 -2.85 -18.69
CA GLU A 280 -22.84 -3.88 -18.31
C GLU A 280 -22.07 -3.50 -17.04
N TYR A 281 -21.66 -2.23 -16.92
CA TYR A 281 -21.04 -1.72 -15.69
C TYR A 281 -21.98 -1.82 -14.50
N LEU A 282 -23.24 -1.38 -14.61
CA LEU A 282 -24.21 -1.42 -13.51
C LEU A 282 -24.49 -2.86 -13.05
N ALA A 283 -24.61 -3.79 -14.00
CA ALA A 283 -24.76 -5.22 -13.70
C ALA A 283 -23.52 -5.79 -12.97
N TRP A 284 -22.31 -5.42 -13.40
CA TRP A 284 -21.07 -5.82 -12.74
C TRP A 284 -20.90 -5.17 -11.35
N SER A 285 -21.29 -3.90 -11.23
CA SER A 285 -21.04 -3.06 -10.06
C SER A 285 -22.07 -3.25 -8.95
N GLY A 286 -23.26 -3.77 -9.29
CA GLY A 286 -24.44 -3.87 -8.42
C GLY A 286 -25.17 -2.55 -8.20
N GLU A 287 -24.84 -1.51 -8.98
CA GLU A 287 -25.45 -0.19 -8.87
C GLU A 287 -26.64 -0.04 -9.82
N SER A 288 -27.36 1.09 -9.73
CA SER A 288 -28.55 1.34 -10.56
C SER A 288 -28.48 2.68 -11.28
N TRP A 289 -29.20 2.79 -12.39
CA TRP A 289 -29.38 4.05 -13.12
C TRP A 289 -29.85 5.21 -12.25
N ALA A 290 -30.65 4.95 -11.21
CA ALA A 290 -31.16 5.98 -10.31
C ALA A 290 -30.04 6.76 -9.60
N MET A 291 -28.89 6.12 -9.34
CA MET A 291 -27.72 6.76 -8.74
C MET A 291 -27.09 7.81 -9.67
N TYR A 292 -27.15 7.60 -10.98
CA TYR A 292 -26.38 8.36 -11.96
C TYR A 292 -27.23 9.26 -12.86
N ASN A 293 -28.51 8.92 -13.08
CA ASN A 293 -29.40 9.64 -13.98
C ASN A 293 -29.52 11.16 -13.73
N PRO A 294 -29.48 11.65 -12.48
CA PRO A 294 -29.52 13.09 -12.23
C PRO A 294 -28.28 13.85 -12.71
N TYR A 295 -27.17 13.16 -13.02
CA TYR A 295 -25.86 13.77 -13.22
C TYR A 295 -25.44 13.76 -14.69
N LYS A 296 -24.62 14.74 -15.08
CA LYS A 296 -23.98 14.83 -16.41
C LYS A 296 -22.86 13.81 -16.55
N ALA A 297 -22.57 13.40 -17.79
CA ALA A 297 -21.62 12.33 -18.08
C ALA A 297 -20.22 12.58 -17.50
N TRP A 298 -19.72 13.82 -17.53
CA TRP A 298 -18.44 14.16 -16.90
C TRP A 298 -18.41 13.85 -15.40
N TYR A 299 -19.50 14.16 -14.68
CA TYR A 299 -19.56 13.96 -13.22
C TYR A 299 -19.78 12.49 -12.88
N VAL A 300 -20.57 11.77 -13.69
CA VAL A 300 -20.72 10.31 -13.58
C VAL A 300 -19.38 9.62 -13.72
N ARG A 301 -18.54 10.04 -14.68
CA ARG A 301 -17.16 9.55 -14.80
C ARG A 301 -16.37 9.76 -13.51
N GLU A 302 -16.41 10.94 -12.91
CA GLU A 302 -15.72 11.21 -11.63
C GLU A 302 -16.24 10.36 -10.46
N MET A 303 -17.57 10.15 -10.39
CA MET A 303 -18.20 9.29 -9.40
C MET A 303 -17.71 7.83 -9.52
N ILE A 304 -17.66 7.32 -10.75
CA ILE A 304 -17.18 5.96 -11.03
C ILE A 304 -15.69 5.85 -10.71
N SER A 305 -14.85 6.75 -11.20
CA SER A 305 -13.41 6.79 -10.89
C SER A 305 -13.14 6.82 -9.38
N SER A 306 -14.00 7.48 -8.61
CA SER A 306 -13.91 7.54 -7.14
C SER A 306 -14.39 6.27 -6.43
N SER A 307 -15.21 5.42 -7.07
CA SER A 307 -15.74 4.18 -6.50
C SER A 307 -14.89 2.95 -6.84
N VAL A 308 -14.23 2.92 -8.01
CA VAL A 308 -13.39 1.78 -8.47
C VAL A 308 -12.39 1.30 -7.41
N PRO A 309 -11.67 2.19 -6.70
CA PRO A 309 -10.67 1.75 -5.72
C PRO A 309 -11.25 1.03 -4.50
N ARG A 310 -12.57 0.89 -4.37
CA ARG A 310 -13.22 0.14 -3.28
C ARG A 310 -13.43 -1.34 -3.63
N ARG A 311 -13.06 -1.77 -4.83
CA ARG A 311 -13.29 -3.13 -5.34
C ARG A 311 -11.97 -3.91 -5.47
N GLY A 312 -12.05 -5.24 -5.37
CA GLY A 312 -10.92 -6.15 -5.57
C GLY A 312 -9.70 -5.82 -4.73
N ASP A 313 -8.51 -6.02 -5.29
CA ASP A 313 -7.24 -5.72 -4.64
C ASP A 313 -6.96 -4.22 -4.50
N LEU A 314 -7.62 -3.39 -5.32
CA LEU A 314 -7.57 -1.93 -5.19
C LEU A 314 -8.18 -1.43 -3.87
N SER A 315 -9.07 -2.21 -3.23
CA SER A 315 -9.63 -1.89 -1.90
C SER A 315 -8.57 -1.70 -0.80
N LYS A 316 -7.35 -2.24 -1.02
CA LYS A 316 -6.18 -2.05 -0.15
C LYS A 316 -5.60 -0.64 -0.25
N LEU A 317 -5.81 0.06 -1.36
CA LEU A 317 -5.38 1.43 -1.57
C LEU A 317 -6.31 2.40 -0.83
N LYS A 318 -5.74 3.33 -0.08
CA LYS A 318 -6.51 4.29 0.72
C LYS A 318 -6.20 5.71 0.29
N LYS A 319 -7.25 6.51 0.07
CA LYS A 319 -7.14 7.96 -0.19
C LYS A 319 -6.48 8.71 0.96
N ALA A 320 -6.75 8.30 2.20
CA ALA A 320 -6.11 8.89 3.38
C ALA A 320 -4.59 8.65 3.45
N LEU A 321 -4.10 7.64 2.72
CA LEU A 321 -2.68 7.32 2.59
C LEU A 321 -2.09 7.87 1.29
N GLY A 322 -2.89 8.47 0.40
CA GLY A 322 -2.36 9.16 -0.77
C GLY A 322 -1.41 10.29 -0.37
N LEU A 323 -0.38 10.53 -1.19
CA LEU A 323 0.67 11.50 -0.86
C LEU A 323 0.13 12.91 -0.72
N ASP A 324 -0.91 13.27 -1.49
CA ASP A 324 -1.59 14.56 -1.37
C ASP A 324 -2.16 14.76 0.03
N MET A 325 -2.89 13.76 0.52
CA MET A 325 -3.53 13.82 1.84
C MET A 325 -2.52 13.72 2.96
N HIS A 326 -1.46 12.92 2.78
CA HIS A 326 -0.36 12.82 3.74
C HIS A 326 0.30 14.16 3.99
N PHE A 327 0.72 14.87 2.93
CA PHE A 327 1.38 16.15 3.08
C PHE A 327 0.43 17.28 3.49
N LEU A 328 -0.85 17.26 3.07
CA LEU A 328 -1.87 18.19 3.60
C LEU A 328 -2.11 17.99 5.11
N LYS A 329 -2.17 16.74 5.57
CA LYS A 329 -2.30 16.39 7.00
C LYS A 329 -1.07 16.86 7.77
N LYS A 330 0.14 16.57 7.28
CA LYS A 330 1.39 17.04 7.89
C LYS A 330 1.51 18.56 7.91
N ALA A 331 1.08 19.25 6.85
CA ALA A 331 1.07 20.70 6.82
C ALA A 331 0.14 21.26 7.90
N THR A 332 -1.04 20.65 8.10
CA THR A 332 -1.95 21.03 9.18
C THR A 332 -1.33 20.80 10.56
N GLU A 333 -0.74 19.61 10.79
CA GLU A 333 -0.11 19.25 12.07
C GLU A 333 1.08 20.15 12.41
N THR A 334 1.87 20.52 11.41
CA THR A 334 3.06 21.38 11.56
C THR A 334 2.75 22.86 11.39
N LYS A 335 1.47 23.24 11.23
CA LYS A 335 1.01 24.62 10.95
C LYS A 335 1.75 25.27 9.76
N LYS A 336 2.15 24.46 8.78
CA LYS A 336 2.81 24.92 7.56
C LYS A 336 1.79 25.60 6.67
N THR A 337 2.14 26.75 6.10
CA THR A 337 1.28 27.45 5.15
C THR A 337 1.08 26.58 3.91
N VAL A 338 -0.17 26.51 3.44
CA VAL A 338 -0.56 25.77 2.23
C VAL A 338 -1.01 26.77 1.18
N TYR A 339 -0.45 26.67 -0.02
CA TYR A 339 -0.89 27.38 -1.21
C TYR A 339 -1.47 26.41 -2.24
N GLU A 340 -2.36 26.92 -3.08
CA GLU A 340 -3.06 26.15 -4.09
C GLU A 340 -2.76 26.72 -5.47
N PHE A 341 -2.37 25.87 -6.42
CA PHE A 341 -2.26 26.30 -7.81
C PHE A 341 -3.63 26.59 -8.42
N GLU A 342 -4.67 25.89 -7.97
CA GLU A 342 -5.97 25.84 -8.63
C GLU A 342 -7.09 25.94 -7.61
N THR A 343 -8.20 26.54 -8.03
CA THR A 343 -9.43 26.59 -7.23
C THR A 343 -10.34 25.42 -7.58
N ILE A 344 -11.26 25.10 -6.68
CA ILE A 344 -12.30 24.10 -6.96
C ILE A 344 -13.16 24.48 -8.17
N ASP A 345 -13.45 25.78 -8.36
CA ASP A 345 -14.21 26.27 -9.50
C ASP A 345 -13.49 25.98 -10.82
N PHE A 346 -12.16 26.16 -10.83
CA PHE A 346 -11.33 25.86 -12.01
C PHE A 346 -11.37 24.36 -12.34
N GLN A 347 -11.18 23.49 -11.35
CA GLN A 347 -11.21 22.03 -11.54
C GLN A 347 -12.55 21.51 -12.06
N ILE A 348 -13.67 22.06 -11.55
CA ILE A 348 -15.00 21.70 -12.05
C ILE A 348 -15.22 22.22 -13.47
N ALA A 349 -14.89 23.49 -13.73
CA ALA A 349 -15.03 24.07 -15.06
C ALA A 349 -14.18 23.34 -16.12
N LEU A 350 -12.98 22.91 -15.74
CA LEU A 350 -12.09 22.14 -16.59
C LEU A 350 -12.74 20.82 -17.06
N ASN A 351 -13.46 20.15 -16.17
CA ASN A 351 -14.12 18.88 -16.47
C ASN A 351 -15.47 19.07 -17.20
N SER A 352 -16.19 20.15 -16.90
CA SER A 352 -17.53 20.39 -17.45
C SER A 352 -17.55 21.16 -18.78
N LYS A 353 -16.43 21.75 -19.23
CA LYS A 353 -16.38 22.63 -20.42
C LYS A 353 -16.53 21.89 -21.77
N PHE A 354 -16.36 20.57 -21.79
CA PHE A 354 -16.42 19.79 -23.02
C PHE A 354 -17.87 19.57 -23.48
N THR A 355 -18.08 19.39 -24.78
CA THR A 355 -19.41 19.11 -25.35
C THR A 355 -19.95 17.79 -24.81
N GLU A 356 -21.28 17.62 -24.81
CA GLU A 356 -21.90 16.39 -24.33
C GLU A 356 -21.44 15.14 -25.09
N ALA A 357 -21.19 15.26 -26.40
CA ALA A 357 -20.63 14.17 -27.21
C ALA A 357 -19.23 13.73 -26.72
N VAL A 358 -18.36 14.70 -26.39
CA VAL A 358 -17.04 14.41 -25.82
C VAL A 358 -17.18 13.80 -24.43
N GLN A 359 -18.11 14.30 -23.60
CA GLN A 359 -18.34 13.74 -22.26
C GLN A 359 -18.89 12.30 -22.31
N ASP A 360 -19.83 11.99 -23.21
CA ASP A 360 -20.34 10.65 -23.47
C ASP A 360 -19.21 9.68 -23.84
N LYS A 361 -18.34 10.11 -24.76
CA LYS A 361 -17.18 9.32 -25.19
C LYS A 361 -16.18 9.10 -24.07
N LEU A 362 -15.83 10.13 -23.30
CA LEU A 362 -14.91 10.01 -22.17
C LEU A 362 -15.47 9.10 -21.07
N LEU A 363 -16.78 9.16 -20.80
CA LEU A 363 -17.44 8.22 -19.90
C LEU A 363 -17.35 6.79 -20.43
N ARG A 364 -17.64 6.58 -21.72
CA ARG A 364 -17.52 5.26 -22.36
C ARG A 364 -16.13 4.66 -22.21
N LEU A 365 -15.09 5.46 -22.46
CA LEU A 365 -13.70 5.01 -22.33
C LEU A 365 -13.35 4.64 -20.88
N ALA A 366 -13.79 5.45 -19.90
CA ALA A 366 -13.59 5.16 -18.49
C ALA A 366 -14.29 3.86 -18.05
N LEU A 367 -15.48 3.58 -18.58
CA LEU A 367 -16.19 2.33 -18.32
C LEU A 367 -15.45 1.12 -18.91
N LEU A 368 -14.91 1.24 -20.12
CA LEU A 368 -14.14 0.17 -20.78
C LEU A 368 -12.82 -0.12 -20.05
N SER A 369 -12.19 0.89 -19.45
CA SER A 369 -10.92 0.73 -18.75
C SER A 369 -11.05 0.23 -17.31
N ILE A 370 -12.28 0.14 -16.77
CA ILE A 370 -12.50 -0.13 -15.35
C ILE A 370 -11.93 -1.48 -14.89
N LYS A 371 -12.01 -2.50 -15.76
CA LYS A 371 -11.51 -3.86 -15.48
C LYS A 371 -9.97 -3.94 -15.51
N ASN A 372 -9.32 -3.00 -16.20
CA ASN A 372 -7.87 -2.92 -16.32
C ASN A 372 -7.24 -1.93 -15.32
N THR A 373 -8.06 -1.22 -14.54
CA THR A 373 -7.59 -0.17 -13.62
C THR A 373 -6.56 -0.70 -12.61
N GLU A 374 -6.68 -1.96 -12.18
CA GLU A 374 -5.70 -2.55 -11.27
C GLU A 374 -4.30 -2.65 -11.89
N ALA A 375 -4.21 -3.20 -13.10
CA ALA A 375 -2.94 -3.33 -13.82
C ALA A 375 -2.32 -1.95 -14.12
N GLU A 376 -3.13 -0.96 -14.52
CA GLU A 376 -2.66 0.40 -14.76
C GLU A 376 -2.15 1.08 -13.47
N MET A 377 -2.87 0.93 -12.36
CA MET A 377 -2.42 1.43 -11.05
C MET A 377 -1.11 0.77 -10.61
N SER A 378 -0.94 -0.53 -10.86
CA SER A 378 0.32 -1.24 -10.57
C SER A 378 1.49 -0.71 -11.40
N LYS A 379 1.29 -0.37 -12.67
CA LYS A 379 2.31 0.26 -13.53
C LYS A 379 2.69 1.64 -13.00
N ILE A 380 1.70 2.49 -12.71
CA ILE A 380 1.92 3.83 -12.12
C ILE A 380 2.72 3.72 -10.82
N PHE A 381 2.33 2.80 -9.93
CA PHE A 381 3.00 2.63 -8.64
C PHE A 381 4.44 2.11 -8.79
N SER A 382 4.67 1.21 -9.75
CA SER A 382 6.00 0.68 -10.05
C SER A 382 6.92 1.77 -10.62
N ALA A 383 6.42 2.55 -11.58
CA ALA A 383 7.15 3.68 -12.15
C ALA A 383 7.46 4.73 -11.08
N TRP A 384 6.48 5.04 -10.22
CA TRP A 384 6.67 5.97 -9.10
C TRP A 384 7.75 5.48 -8.12
N LYS A 385 7.71 4.21 -7.70
CA LYS A 385 8.71 3.63 -6.79
C LYS A 385 10.11 3.62 -7.37
N ALA A 386 10.24 3.39 -8.67
CA ALA A 386 11.51 3.34 -9.38
C ALA A 386 12.06 4.74 -9.76
N GLY A 387 11.28 5.80 -9.55
CA GLY A 387 11.61 7.12 -10.10
C GLY A 387 11.65 7.14 -11.63
N ASP A 388 10.90 6.25 -12.29
CA ASP A 388 10.89 6.06 -13.74
C ASP A 388 9.91 7.03 -14.41
N VAL A 389 10.44 8.15 -14.91
CA VAL A 389 9.66 9.20 -15.58
C VAL A 389 9.17 8.73 -16.95
N ASP A 390 9.98 7.95 -17.66
CA ASP A 390 9.63 7.48 -19.01
C ASP A 390 8.57 6.39 -18.93
N GLY A 391 8.68 5.48 -17.97
CA GLY A 391 7.64 4.50 -17.67
C GLY A 391 6.33 5.14 -17.23
N MET A 392 6.38 6.21 -16.41
CA MET A 392 5.19 6.99 -16.06
C MET A 392 4.58 7.64 -17.32
N LYS A 393 5.41 8.29 -18.15
CA LYS A 393 4.97 8.93 -19.40
C LYS A 393 4.29 7.91 -20.31
N HIS A 394 4.90 6.75 -20.50
CA HIS A 394 4.35 5.69 -21.33
C HIS A 394 3.00 5.20 -20.80
N THR A 395 2.84 5.07 -19.48
CA THR A 395 1.56 4.68 -18.86
C THR A 395 0.48 5.75 -19.08
N VAL A 396 0.84 7.03 -18.94
CA VAL A 396 -0.08 8.16 -19.21
C VAL A 396 -0.46 8.21 -20.70
N ASP A 397 0.52 8.10 -21.61
CA ASP A 397 0.29 8.21 -23.05
C ASP A 397 -0.45 6.99 -23.62
N SER A 398 -0.16 5.78 -23.16
CA SER A 398 -0.84 4.56 -23.62
C SER A 398 -2.31 4.51 -23.20
N SER A 399 -2.69 5.31 -22.20
CA SER A 399 -4.09 5.52 -21.82
C SER A 399 -4.82 6.46 -22.79
N LEU A 400 -4.10 7.16 -23.67
CA LEU A 400 -4.64 8.02 -24.72
C LEU A 400 -4.61 7.26 -26.04
N ASN A 401 -5.76 7.09 -26.66
CA ASN A 401 -5.78 6.63 -28.05
C ASN A 401 -5.31 7.76 -28.98
N ASP A 402 -5.05 7.44 -30.25
CA ASP A 402 -4.75 8.43 -31.30
C ASP A 402 -5.91 9.39 -31.64
N ASP A 403 -6.95 9.35 -30.82
CA ASP A 403 -8.15 10.15 -30.90
C ASP A 403 -7.92 11.63 -30.56
N PRO A 404 -8.25 12.58 -31.45
CA PRO A 404 -8.01 14.01 -31.24
C PRO A 404 -8.72 14.59 -30.00
N GLU A 405 -9.91 14.09 -29.66
CA GLU A 405 -10.68 14.56 -28.49
C GLU A 405 -10.01 14.13 -27.18
N GLN A 406 -9.49 12.90 -27.10
CA GLN A 406 -8.68 12.44 -25.97
C GLN A 406 -7.39 13.24 -25.83
N LYS A 407 -6.69 13.52 -26.93
CA LYS A 407 -5.49 14.37 -26.92
C LYS A 407 -5.81 15.78 -26.42
N THR A 408 -6.94 16.35 -26.87
CA THR A 408 -7.41 17.67 -26.40
C THR A 408 -7.77 17.65 -24.91
N PHE A 409 -8.45 16.60 -24.44
CA PHE A 409 -8.77 16.42 -23.03
C PHE A 409 -7.52 16.28 -22.16
N SER A 410 -6.57 15.43 -22.58
CA SER A 410 -5.30 15.22 -21.89
C SER A 410 -4.47 16.50 -21.82
N LYS A 411 -4.34 17.22 -22.94
CA LYS A 411 -3.67 18.53 -22.98
C LYS A 411 -4.28 19.51 -21.98
N ALA A 412 -5.61 19.55 -21.87
CA ALA A 412 -6.29 20.40 -20.91
C ALA A 412 -6.07 19.95 -19.45
N LEU A 413 -6.00 18.64 -19.19
CA LEU A 413 -5.78 18.08 -17.86
C LEU A 413 -4.31 18.10 -17.39
N LEU A 414 -3.35 18.22 -18.30
CA LEU A 414 -1.92 18.18 -17.97
C LEU A 414 -1.20 19.43 -18.48
N ASP A 415 -0.94 19.54 -19.77
CA ASP A 415 -0.10 20.59 -20.35
C ASP A 415 -0.55 22.01 -20.00
N ASP A 416 -1.84 22.33 -20.22
CA ASP A 416 -2.37 23.68 -19.95
C ASP A 416 -2.29 24.03 -18.47
N ARG A 417 -2.50 23.02 -17.61
CA ARG A 417 -2.38 23.15 -16.15
C ARG A 417 -0.94 23.35 -15.73
N ASN A 418 -0.01 22.56 -16.27
CA ASN A 418 1.42 22.68 -15.99
C ASN A 418 1.95 24.08 -16.31
N ILE A 419 1.56 24.62 -17.47
CA ILE A 419 1.90 26.00 -17.87
C ILE A 419 1.36 27.00 -16.85
N GLY A 420 0.10 26.85 -16.44
CA GLY A 420 -0.52 27.69 -15.41
C GLY A 420 0.11 27.57 -14.03
N MET A 421 0.50 26.37 -13.62
CA MET A 421 1.17 26.10 -12.35
C MET A 421 2.55 26.77 -12.31
N VAL A 422 3.38 26.57 -13.33
CA VAL A 422 4.72 27.17 -13.40
C VAL A 422 4.65 28.70 -13.43
N ALA A 423 3.64 29.27 -14.09
CA ALA A 423 3.43 30.72 -14.08
C ALA A 423 3.13 31.30 -12.68
N LYS A 424 2.52 30.51 -11.78
CA LYS A 424 2.21 30.92 -10.39
C LYS A 424 3.36 30.65 -9.42
N LEU A 425 4.28 29.75 -9.76
CA LEU A 425 5.34 29.29 -8.85
C LEU A 425 6.22 30.43 -8.34
N ASP A 426 6.59 31.39 -9.20
CA ASP A 426 7.40 32.54 -8.80
C ASP A 426 6.74 33.37 -7.69
N ASN A 427 5.40 33.48 -7.70
CA ASN A 427 4.68 34.17 -6.64
C ASN A 427 4.74 33.38 -5.33
N PHE A 428 4.60 32.05 -5.37
CA PHE A 428 4.70 31.20 -4.18
C PHE A 428 6.09 31.19 -3.56
N VAL A 429 7.14 31.19 -4.38
CA VAL A 429 8.53 31.34 -3.89
C VAL A 429 8.69 32.68 -3.16
N LYS A 430 8.17 33.78 -3.73
CA LYS A 430 8.25 35.11 -3.13
C LYS A 430 7.46 35.24 -1.82
N ILE A 431 6.22 34.78 -1.78
CA ILE A 431 5.34 34.97 -0.60
C ILE A 431 5.54 33.91 0.48
N GLY A 432 5.92 32.68 0.10
CA GLY A 432 6.07 31.55 1.01
C GLY A 432 7.46 31.45 1.63
N GLY A 433 8.47 32.03 0.98
CA GLY A 433 9.87 31.86 1.35
C GLY A 433 10.42 30.50 0.94
N THR A 434 11.73 30.42 0.73
CA THR A 434 12.40 29.22 0.24
C THR A 434 13.05 28.41 1.39
N PRO A 435 13.10 27.06 1.33
CA PRO A 435 12.53 26.18 0.30
C PRO A 435 11.00 26.11 0.29
N ILE A 436 10.39 25.85 -0.87
CA ILE A 436 8.96 25.45 -0.95
C ILE A 436 8.84 23.99 -1.38
N PHE A 437 7.85 23.28 -0.84
CA PHE A 437 7.54 21.91 -1.19
C PHE A 437 6.30 21.86 -2.07
N VAL A 438 6.43 21.41 -3.31
CA VAL A 438 5.33 21.25 -4.26
C VAL A 438 4.93 19.79 -4.33
N ALA A 439 3.65 19.50 -4.11
CA ALA A 439 3.08 18.16 -4.19
C ALA A 439 1.90 18.16 -5.16
N VAL A 440 2.12 17.61 -6.35
CA VAL A 440 1.13 17.54 -7.45
C VAL A 440 1.23 16.18 -8.13
N GLY A 441 0.16 15.72 -8.76
CA GLY A 441 0.01 14.39 -9.35
C GLY A 441 1.19 13.98 -10.23
N ALA A 442 1.56 12.70 -10.15
CA ALA A 442 2.76 12.18 -10.79
C ALA A 442 2.83 12.44 -12.31
N ALA A 443 1.68 12.45 -12.99
CA ALA A 443 1.56 12.74 -14.42
C ALA A 443 2.03 14.17 -14.79
N HIS A 444 1.98 15.12 -13.86
CA HIS A 444 2.46 16.49 -14.08
C HIS A 444 3.99 16.58 -14.22
N MET A 445 4.74 15.52 -13.87
CA MET A 445 6.20 15.54 -13.92
C MET A 445 6.79 15.08 -15.26
N CYS A 446 6.00 14.39 -16.10
CA CYS A 446 6.48 13.78 -17.34
C CYS A 446 6.06 14.57 -18.59
N GLY A 447 6.74 14.30 -19.71
CA GLY A 447 6.48 14.92 -21.01
C GLY A 447 7.13 16.29 -21.21
N ASP A 448 7.07 16.80 -22.44
CA ASP A 448 7.75 18.03 -22.84
C ASP A 448 7.20 19.25 -22.08
N ASN A 449 5.89 19.26 -21.82
CA ASN A 449 5.20 20.26 -21.01
C ASN A 449 5.04 19.84 -19.54
N GLY A 450 5.80 18.85 -19.07
CA GLY A 450 5.85 18.47 -17.65
C GLY A 450 6.55 19.56 -16.80
N LEU A 451 6.19 19.67 -15.53
CA LEU A 451 6.75 20.67 -14.61
C LEU A 451 8.27 20.63 -14.53
N VAL A 452 8.86 19.43 -14.58
CA VAL A 452 10.32 19.24 -14.58
C VAL A 452 10.97 19.97 -15.76
N ASN A 453 10.38 19.87 -16.96
CA ASN A 453 10.92 20.50 -18.16
C ASN A 453 10.57 21.99 -18.23
N LEU A 454 9.35 22.37 -17.86
CA LEU A 454 8.95 23.77 -17.81
C LEU A 454 9.75 24.59 -16.77
N LEU A 455 10.23 23.97 -15.69
CA LEU A 455 11.09 24.68 -14.74
C LEU A 455 12.50 24.90 -15.27
N LYS A 456 13.04 23.96 -16.04
CA LYS A 456 14.30 24.15 -16.76
C LYS A 456 14.20 25.34 -17.73
N THR A 457 13.10 25.48 -18.45
CA THR A 457 12.89 26.64 -19.35
C THR A 457 12.74 27.97 -18.60
N LYS A 458 12.37 27.92 -17.31
CA LYS A 458 12.36 29.07 -16.39
C LYS A 458 13.71 29.35 -15.69
N GLY A 459 14.78 28.66 -16.10
CA GLY A 459 16.13 28.86 -15.59
C GLY A 459 16.41 28.16 -14.26
N PHE A 460 15.58 27.21 -13.84
CA PHE A 460 15.92 26.34 -12.71
C PHE A 460 16.86 25.22 -13.16
N GLU A 461 17.88 24.94 -12.35
CA GLU A 461 18.59 23.68 -12.39
C GLU A 461 17.74 22.62 -11.69
N VAL A 462 17.27 21.62 -12.44
CA VAL A 462 16.34 20.60 -11.91
C VAL A 462 17.03 19.24 -11.88
N THR A 463 17.17 18.67 -10.70
CA THR A 463 17.81 17.38 -10.45
C THR A 463 16.84 16.40 -9.82
N GLN A 464 16.82 15.16 -10.33
CA GLN A 464 16.05 14.08 -9.72
C GLN A 464 16.81 13.57 -8.49
N VAL A 465 16.10 13.41 -7.38
CA VAL A 465 16.70 12.97 -6.12
C VAL A 465 16.88 11.46 -6.14
N VAL A 466 18.06 11.00 -5.74
CA VAL A 466 18.36 9.57 -5.55
C VAL A 466 18.19 9.16 -4.09
N SER A 467 17.75 7.94 -3.85
CA SER A 467 17.64 7.32 -2.54
C SER A 467 19.02 7.11 -1.91
N ASP A 468 19.10 7.21 -0.58
CA ASP A 468 20.28 6.81 0.18
C ASP A 468 20.30 5.28 0.46
N THR A 469 19.21 4.58 0.15
CA THR A 469 19.10 3.13 0.33
C THR A 469 19.40 2.41 -0.98
N GLU A 470 20.41 1.53 -0.93
CA GLU A 470 20.78 0.63 -2.03
C GLU A 470 19.55 -0.20 -2.44
N THR A 471 19.16 -0.09 -3.70
CA THR A 471 18.12 -0.97 -4.26
C THR A 471 18.78 -1.88 -5.27
N THR A 472 18.80 -3.19 -5.01
CA THR A 472 19.15 -4.18 -6.03
C THR A 472 18.06 -4.19 -7.09
N LEU A 473 18.25 -3.42 -8.16
CA LEU A 473 17.45 -3.54 -9.37
C LEU A 473 17.78 -4.89 -10.02
N VAL A 474 16.92 -5.89 -9.83
CA VAL A 474 16.91 -7.07 -10.68
C VAL A 474 16.34 -6.62 -12.03
N LYS A 475 17.19 -6.49 -13.04
CA LYS A 475 16.74 -6.28 -14.41
C LYS A 475 15.85 -7.47 -14.83
N PRO A 476 14.67 -7.23 -15.44
CA PRO A 476 13.94 -8.33 -16.07
C PRO A 476 14.78 -8.88 -17.22
N ARG A 477 14.89 -10.22 -17.29
CA ARG A 477 15.49 -10.93 -18.41
C ARG A 477 14.55 -10.97 -19.59
#